data_AF-I3L3E0-F1
#
_entry.id   AF-I3L3E0-F1
#
_cell.length_a   1.000
_cell.length_b   1.000
_cell.length_c   1.000
_cell.angle_alpha   90.00
_cell.angle_beta   90.00
_cell.angle_gamma   90.00
#
_symmetry.space_group_name_H-M   'P 1'
#
loop_
_entity.id
_entity.type
_entity.pdbx_description
1 polymer ?
#
loop_
_entity_poly.entity_id
_entity_poly.type
_entity_poly.pdbx_seq_one_letter_code
_entity_poly.pdbx_strand_id
1 'polypeptide(L)'
;MGQPSLTWMLMVVVASWFITTAATDTSEARTKYNCPARWSWRTPQRGGDTEQGWCSECHSNATCTEDEAVTTCTCQEGFTGDGLTCVDLDECAIPGAHNCSANSSCVNTPGSFSCVCPEGFRLSPGLGCTDVDECAEPGLSHCHALATCVNVVGSYLCVCP
;
A
#
# COMPACT_ATOMS: atom_id res chain seq x y z
N MET A 1 -10.53 -41.06 73.68
CA MET A 1 -9.11 -41.02 74.09
C MET A 1 -8.30 -41.30 72.85
N GLY A 2 -7.55 -40.41 72.20
CA GLY A 2 -7.23 -39.00 72.34
C GLY A 2 -6.31 -38.70 71.15
N GLN A 3 -6.48 -37.56 70.47
CA GLN A 3 -5.38 -37.00 69.70
C GLN A 3 -4.25 -36.61 70.67
N PRO A 4 -3.00 -36.48 70.20
CA PRO A 4 -2.57 -35.12 69.91
C PRO A 4 -1.64 -34.98 68.70
N SER A 5 -1.80 -33.81 68.08
CA SER A 5 -0.87 -33.12 67.20
C SER A 5 0.24 -32.42 67.99
N LEU A 6 1.40 -32.19 67.36
CA LEU A 6 2.07 -30.89 67.18
C LEU A 6 3.62 -30.96 67.19
N THR A 7 4.18 -30.20 66.25
CA THR A 7 5.37 -29.31 66.36
C THR A 7 6.82 -29.82 66.25
N TRP A 8 7.40 -29.59 65.05
CA TRP A 8 8.52 -28.66 64.70
C TRP A 8 9.96 -28.82 65.28
N MET A 9 10.94 -28.50 64.39
CA MET A 9 12.39 -28.15 64.55
C MET A 9 13.44 -29.30 64.59
N LEU A 10 14.63 -29.28 63.94
CA LEU A 10 15.32 -28.40 62.97
C LEU A 10 16.71 -29.05 62.60
N MET A 11 17.17 -28.93 61.33
CA MET A 11 18.56 -28.95 60.75
C MET A 11 19.51 -30.17 61.02
N VAL A 12 20.30 -30.70 60.07
CA VAL A 12 21.60 -30.15 59.55
C VAL A 12 22.07 -30.89 58.26
N VAL A 13 22.24 -30.12 57.17
CA VAL A 13 23.39 -29.95 56.22
C VAL A 13 24.04 -31.14 55.43
N VAL A 14 23.99 -31.00 54.08
CA VAL A 14 24.88 -31.37 52.92
C VAL A 14 25.40 -32.80 52.64
N ALA A 15 25.14 -33.27 51.39
CA ALA A 15 26.19 -33.64 50.42
C ALA A 15 25.61 -33.80 48.99
N SER A 16 26.29 -33.19 48.02
CA SER A 16 25.95 -33.03 46.61
C SER A 16 26.17 -34.29 45.75
N TRP A 17 25.30 -34.54 44.76
CA TRP A 17 25.68 -35.10 43.46
C TRP A 17 24.79 -34.50 42.36
N PHE A 18 25.43 -33.96 41.32
CA PHE A 18 24.79 -33.38 40.13
C PHE A 18 24.09 -34.47 39.29
N ILE A 19 22.97 -34.14 38.63
CA ILE A 19 22.80 -34.12 37.15
C ILE A 19 21.44 -33.48 36.83
N THR A 20 21.49 -32.56 35.88
CA THR A 20 20.43 -31.78 35.22
C THR A 20 19.31 -32.61 34.57
N THR A 21 18.05 -32.16 34.68
CA THR A 21 17.02 -32.17 33.60
C THR A 21 15.94 -31.15 33.98
N ALA A 22 15.93 -29.97 33.33
CA ALA A 22 15.09 -29.62 32.20
C ALA A 22 13.58 -29.55 32.54
N ALA A 23 13.05 -28.33 32.59
CA ALA A 23 11.63 -28.03 32.68
C ALA A 23 10.87 -28.78 31.58
N THR A 24 9.93 -29.63 31.97
CA THR A 24 9.02 -30.33 31.07
C THR A 24 7.61 -30.19 31.63
N ASP A 25 6.99 -29.04 31.38
CA ASP A 25 5.54 -29.01 31.22
C ASP A 25 5.20 -28.17 29.99
N THR A 26 5.04 -28.85 28.86
CA THR A 26 4.62 -28.29 27.57
C THR A 26 3.16 -28.61 27.27
N SER A 27 2.34 -28.91 28.28
CA SER A 27 0.96 -29.35 28.07
C SER A 27 -0.05 -28.21 27.88
N GLU A 28 0.28 -26.95 28.23
CA GLU A 28 -0.65 -25.81 28.09
C GLU A 28 -0.59 -25.09 26.73
N ALA A 29 0.15 -25.62 25.74
CA ALA A 29 0.25 -25.02 24.41
C ALA A 29 -0.57 -25.76 23.33
N ARG A 30 -1.35 -26.79 23.69
CA ARG A 30 -1.88 -27.76 22.72
C ARG A 30 -3.36 -27.60 22.35
N THR A 31 -3.99 -26.46 22.62
CA THR A 31 -5.44 -26.30 22.33
C THR A 31 -5.82 -25.03 21.57
N LYS A 32 -4.88 -24.23 21.06
CA LYS A 32 -5.27 -22.95 20.44
C LYS A 32 -5.22 -22.87 18.91
N TYR A 33 -4.46 -23.73 18.22
CA TYR A 33 -4.36 -23.63 16.76
C TYR A 33 -4.45 -25.00 16.10
N ASN A 34 -5.60 -25.24 15.50
CA ASN A 34 -5.92 -26.42 14.71
C ASN A 34 -5.24 -26.30 13.33
N CYS A 35 -3.91 -26.39 13.29
CA CYS A 35 -3.17 -26.32 12.03
C CYS A 35 -3.20 -27.68 11.31
N PRO A 36 -3.55 -27.74 10.02
CA PRO A 36 -3.55 -28.98 9.25
C PRO A 36 -2.13 -29.56 9.12
N ALA A 37 -2.05 -30.89 9.05
CA ALA A 37 -0.86 -31.73 9.23
C ALA A 37 0.27 -31.61 8.18
N ARG A 38 0.39 -30.49 7.45
CA ARG A 38 1.42 -30.32 6.40
C ARG A 38 2.43 -29.21 6.64
N TRP A 39 2.37 -28.48 7.76
CA TRP A 39 3.43 -27.51 8.07
C TRP A 39 4.44 -28.09 9.07
N SER A 40 5.60 -28.50 8.55
CA SER A 40 6.74 -28.93 9.36
C SER A 40 7.38 -27.74 10.06
N TRP A 41 7.59 -27.88 11.37
CA TRP A 41 8.30 -26.95 12.24
C TRP A 41 9.67 -26.57 11.64
N ARG A 42 9.84 -25.33 11.20
CA ARG A 42 11.15 -24.79 10.81
C ARG A 42 11.61 -23.81 11.90
N THR A 43 12.80 -24.07 12.42
CA THR A 43 13.48 -23.24 13.43
C THR A 43 13.94 -21.90 12.84
N PRO A 44 14.15 -20.86 13.68
CA PRO A 44 14.42 -19.50 13.21
C PRO A 44 15.84 -19.40 12.63
N GLN A 45 15.96 -18.88 11.41
CA GLN A 45 17.25 -18.48 10.83
C GLN A 45 17.42 -16.97 11.00
N ARG A 46 18.61 -16.58 11.44
CA ARG A 46 19.06 -15.22 11.73
C ARG A 46 18.89 -14.33 10.50
N GLY A 47 17.92 -13.41 10.56
CA GLY A 47 17.69 -12.38 9.56
C GLY A 47 16.21 -11.95 9.50
N GLY A 48 15.84 -10.95 10.31
CA GLY A 48 14.62 -10.16 10.11
C GLY A 48 13.40 -10.55 10.95
N ASP A 49 13.60 -10.95 12.21
CA ASP A 49 12.55 -11.19 13.19
C ASP A 49 12.27 -9.92 14.00
N THR A 50 11.47 -9.02 13.43
CA THR A 50 10.51 -8.28 14.25
C THR A 50 9.14 -8.89 14.00
N GLU A 51 8.44 -9.14 15.11
CA GLU A 51 7.00 -9.31 15.24
C GLU A 51 6.22 -8.60 14.11
N GLN A 52 5.95 -9.32 13.02
CA GLN A 52 5.29 -8.81 11.83
C GLN A 52 3.96 -9.54 11.69
N GLY A 53 2.92 -8.73 11.80
CA GLY A 53 1.53 -9.06 11.61
C GLY A 53 1.22 -9.87 10.37
N TRP A 54 0.02 -10.47 10.36
CA TRP A 54 -0.48 -11.43 9.37
C TRP A 54 -0.80 -10.81 7.98
N CYS A 55 -0.18 -9.67 7.64
CA CYS A 55 -0.40 -8.90 6.42
C CYS A 55 0.27 -9.48 5.16
N SER A 56 0.63 -10.77 5.14
CA SER A 56 1.34 -11.39 4.02
C SER A 56 0.44 -11.88 2.87
N GLU A 57 -0.88 -11.74 3.00
CA GLU A 57 -1.86 -12.23 2.01
C GLU A 57 -2.61 -11.12 1.24
N CYS A 58 -2.37 -9.84 1.55
CA CYS A 58 -3.04 -8.75 0.83
C CYS A 58 -2.51 -8.58 -0.61
N HIS A 59 -3.35 -8.03 -1.50
CA HIS A 59 -2.93 -7.62 -2.83
C HIS A 59 -1.81 -6.57 -2.77
N SER A 60 -0.97 -6.46 -3.81
CA SER A 60 0.10 -5.45 -3.86
C SER A 60 -0.41 -4.01 -3.80
N ASN A 61 -1.65 -3.79 -4.24
CA ASN A 61 -2.36 -2.51 -4.22
C ASN A 61 -3.40 -2.46 -3.10
N ALA A 62 -3.13 -3.14 -1.98
CA ALA A 62 -3.94 -3.07 -0.78
C ALA A 62 -3.09 -2.60 0.41
N THR A 63 -3.75 -1.98 1.36
CA THR A 63 -3.21 -1.62 2.67
C THR A 63 -3.74 -2.59 3.69
N CYS A 64 -2.85 -3.05 4.57
CA CYS A 64 -3.22 -3.92 5.67
C CYS A 64 -3.38 -3.10 6.95
N THR A 65 -4.47 -3.31 7.67
CA THR A 65 -4.70 -2.69 8.99
C THR A 65 -4.94 -3.77 10.03
N GLU A 66 -4.36 -3.58 11.22
CA GLU A 66 -4.51 -4.49 12.36
C GLU A 66 -5.30 -3.78 13.47
N ASP A 67 -6.56 -4.16 13.64
CA ASP A 67 -7.40 -3.67 14.74
C ASP A 67 -7.71 -4.84 15.67
N GLU A 68 -7.23 -4.78 16.92
CA GLU A 68 -7.61 -5.68 18.03
C GLU A 68 -7.67 -7.17 17.65
N ALA A 69 -6.65 -7.63 16.91
CA ALA A 69 -6.47 -9.00 16.39
C ALA A 69 -7.28 -9.39 15.13
N VAL A 70 -7.90 -8.44 14.43
CA VAL A 70 -8.44 -8.62 13.07
C VAL A 70 -7.51 -7.94 12.07
N THR A 71 -6.96 -8.72 11.16
CA THR A 71 -6.18 -8.23 10.01
C THR A 71 -7.13 -8.03 8.84
N THR A 72 -7.28 -6.78 8.37
CA THR A 72 -8.11 -6.48 7.19
C THR A 72 -7.26 -5.88 6.07
N CYS A 73 -7.47 -6.39 4.85
CA CYS A 73 -6.90 -5.83 3.63
C CYS A 73 -7.93 -4.89 3.00
N THR A 74 -7.54 -3.67 2.71
CA THR A 74 -8.37 -2.70 1.98
C THR A 74 -7.63 -2.23 0.74
N CYS A 75 -8.29 -2.17 -0.42
CA CYS A 75 -7.63 -1.65 -1.61
C CYS A 75 -7.16 -0.21 -1.39
N GLN A 76 -5.99 0.12 -1.94
CA GLN A 76 -5.45 1.47 -1.94
C GLN A 76 -6.38 2.41 -2.71
N GLU A 77 -6.22 3.72 -2.48
CA GLU A 77 -6.95 4.74 -3.23
C GLU A 77 -6.74 4.57 -4.74
N GLY A 78 -7.80 4.74 -5.54
CA GLY A 78 -7.79 4.47 -6.98
C GLY A 78 -7.90 2.99 -7.38
N PHE A 79 -8.08 2.08 -6.41
CA PHE A 79 -8.32 0.66 -6.66
C PHE A 79 -9.62 0.18 -6.02
N THR A 80 -10.23 -0.84 -6.62
CA THR A 80 -11.46 -1.48 -6.12
C THR A 80 -11.32 -2.99 -6.05
N GLY A 81 -12.03 -3.63 -5.11
CA GLY A 81 -11.95 -5.07 -4.89
C GLY A 81 -12.15 -5.46 -3.43
N ASP A 82 -11.69 -6.66 -3.07
CA ASP A 82 -11.85 -7.26 -1.73
C ASP A 82 -10.60 -7.14 -0.85
N GLY A 83 -9.56 -6.43 -1.31
CA GLY A 83 -8.28 -6.28 -0.62
C GLY A 83 -7.29 -7.42 -0.84
N LEU A 84 -7.75 -8.59 -1.28
CA LEU A 84 -6.90 -9.71 -1.73
C LEU A 84 -6.69 -9.67 -3.24
N THR A 85 -7.68 -9.17 -3.97
CA THR A 85 -7.63 -8.80 -5.38
C THR A 85 -8.07 -7.36 -5.49
N CYS A 86 -7.16 -6.49 -5.94
CA CYS A 86 -7.49 -5.10 -6.22
C CYS A 86 -7.23 -4.81 -7.69
N VAL A 87 -8.25 -4.31 -8.38
CA VAL A 87 -8.18 -3.86 -9.76
C VAL A 87 -8.25 -2.35 -9.80
N ASP A 88 -7.62 -1.78 -10.81
CA ASP A 88 -7.65 -0.36 -11.08
C ASP A 88 -9.10 0.14 -11.23
N LEU A 89 -9.45 1.23 -10.56
CA LEU A 89 -10.75 1.85 -10.69
C LEU A 89 -10.74 2.79 -11.89
N ASP A 90 -11.46 2.45 -12.95
CA ASP A 90 -11.57 3.35 -14.10
C ASP A 90 -12.51 4.53 -13.78
N GLU A 91 -11.95 5.64 -13.31
CA GLU A 91 -12.75 6.83 -13.01
C GLU A 91 -13.36 7.46 -14.26
N CYS A 92 -12.78 7.25 -15.46
CA CYS A 92 -13.29 7.76 -16.72
C CYS A 92 -14.55 7.03 -17.19
N ALA A 93 -14.72 5.77 -16.79
CA ALA A 93 -15.92 4.99 -17.08
C ALA A 93 -17.10 5.31 -16.15
N ILE A 94 -16.85 5.99 -15.01
CA ILE A 94 -17.83 6.24 -13.97
C ILE A 94 -18.24 7.72 -13.98
N PRO A 95 -19.51 8.04 -14.30
CA PRO A 95 -19.99 9.43 -14.29
C PRO A 95 -19.78 10.09 -12.93
N GLY A 96 -19.04 11.20 -12.90
CA GLY A 96 -18.77 11.97 -11.69
C GLY A 96 -17.64 11.45 -10.80
N ALA A 97 -16.90 10.42 -11.22
CA ALA A 97 -15.72 9.93 -10.50
C ALA A 97 -14.42 10.71 -10.82
N HIS A 98 -14.42 11.49 -11.91
CA HIS A 98 -13.31 12.35 -12.30
C HIS A 98 -13.71 13.83 -12.30
N ASN A 99 -12.73 14.72 -12.22
CA ASN A 99 -12.92 16.18 -12.22
C ASN A 99 -12.39 16.88 -13.49
N CYS A 100 -12.11 16.13 -14.56
CA CYS A 100 -11.72 16.70 -15.85
C CYS A 100 -12.73 17.73 -16.38
N SER A 101 -12.21 18.84 -16.91
CA SER A 101 -13.01 19.87 -17.58
C SER A 101 -13.70 19.33 -18.85
N ALA A 102 -14.80 19.97 -19.25
CA ALA A 102 -15.54 19.62 -20.47
C ALA A 102 -14.71 19.77 -21.76
N ASN A 103 -13.62 20.53 -21.73
CA ASN A 103 -12.70 20.70 -22.86
C ASN A 103 -11.42 19.83 -22.77
N SER A 104 -11.38 18.85 -21.86
CA SER A 104 -10.34 17.83 -21.78
C SER A 104 -10.91 16.42 -21.89
N SER A 105 -10.04 15.49 -22.25
CA SER A 105 -10.34 14.06 -22.30
C SER A 105 -9.84 13.39 -21.01
N CYS A 106 -10.67 12.57 -20.39
CA CYS A 106 -10.24 11.71 -19.28
C CYS A 106 -9.47 10.50 -19.82
N VAL A 107 -8.32 10.20 -19.20
CA VAL A 107 -7.51 9.01 -19.48
C VAL A 107 -7.27 8.27 -18.17
N ASN A 108 -7.73 7.03 -18.09
CA ASN A 108 -7.53 6.19 -16.93
C ASN A 108 -6.06 5.77 -16.79
N THR A 109 -5.55 5.72 -15.56
CA THR A 109 -4.16 5.36 -15.24
C THR A 109 -4.11 4.46 -14.01
N PRO A 110 -3.11 3.59 -13.84
CA PRO A 110 -3.08 2.73 -12.65
C PRO A 110 -3.08 3.53 -11.33
N GLY A 111 -4.15 3.39 -10.56
CA GLY A 111 -4.39 4.04 -9.27
C GLY A 111 -4.91 5.47 -9.34
N SER A 112 -5.25 6.00 -10.53
CA SER A 112 -5.80 7.36 -10.69
C SER A 112 -6.30 7.63 -12.12
N PHE A 113 -6.57 8.89 -12.45
CA PHE A 113 -6.83 9.33 -13.81
C PHE A 113 -6.02 10.58 -14.16
N SER A 114 -5.92 10.87 -15.45
CA SER A 114 -5.31 12.09 -15.97
C SER A 114 -6.25 12.79 -16.95
N CYS A 115 -6.29 14.12 -16.89
CA CYS A 115 -7.05 14.94 -17.83
C CYS A 115 -6.10 15.47 -18.91
N VAL A 116 -6.36 15.10 -20.17
CA VAL A 116 -5.52 15.45 -21.31
C VAL A 116 -6.20 16.50 -22.17
N CYS A 117 -5.46 17.55 -22.51
CA CYS A 117 -5.96 18.64 -23.34
C CYS A 117 -5.79 18.38 -24.84
N PRO A 118 -6.57 19.13 -25.66
CA PRO A 118 -6.31 19.49 -27.04
C PRO A 118 -4.85 19.40 -27.48
N GLU A 119 -4.52 18.92 -28.68
CA GLU A 119 -3.26 19.39 -29.29
C GLU A 119 -3.30 20.93 -29.42
N GLY A 120 -2.19 21.60 -29.09
CA GLY A 120 -2.13 23.07 -29.01
C GLY A 120 -2.66 23.67 -27.71
N PHE A 121 -3.07 22.85 -26.73
CA PHE A 121 -3.55 23.31 -25.44
C PHE A 121 -2.80 22.64 -24.28
N ARG A 122 -2.71 23.34 -23.15
CA ARG A 122 -2.15 22.82 -21.89
C ARG A 122 -3.16 22.87 -20.76
N LEU A 123 -2.98 21.96 -19.79
CA LEU A 123 -3.80 21.93 -18.58
C LEU A 123 -3.46 23.11 -17.68
N SER A 124 -4.46 23.92 -17.36
CA SER A 124 -4.37 25.02 -16.41
C SER A 124 -4.61 24.53 -14.98
N PRO A 125 -4.14 25.23 -13.92
CA PRO A 125 -4.39 24.85 -12.53
C PRO A 125 -5.87 24.65 -12.16
N GLY A 126 -6.80 25.26 -12.93
CA GLY A 126 -8.24 25.06 -12.80
C GLY A 126 -8.81 23.87 -13.57
N LEU A 127 -7.99 22.90 -13.98
CA LEU A 127 -8.35 21.69 -14.76
C LEU A 127 -8.92 21.94 -16.17
N GLY A 128 -9.03 23.20 -16.60
CA GLY A 128 -9.40 23.58 -17.95
C GLY A 128 -8.20 23.63 -18.89
N CYS A 129 -8.46 23.47 -20.19
CA CYS A 129 -7.43 23.61 -21.22
C CYS A 129 -7.28 25.07 -21.66
N THR A 130 -6.05 25.56 -21.68
CA THR A 130 -5.68 26.89 -22.18
C THR A 130 -4.78 26.76 -23.40
N ASP A 131 -5.00 27.63 -24.37
CA ASP A 131 -4.17 27.75 -25.58
C ASP A 131 -2.68 27.88 -25.22
N VAL A 132 -1.83 27.17 -25.96
CA VAL A 132 -0.38 27.32 -25.88
C VAL A 132 0.01 28.39 -26.88
N ASP A 133 0.72 29.43 -26.43
CA ASP A 133 1.24 30.46 -27.34
C ASP A 133 2.62 30.02 -27.83
N GLU A 134 2.67 29.35 -28.97
CA GLU A 134 3.94 28.86 -29.53
C GLU A 134 4.86 29.99 -30.00
N CYS A 135 4.33 31.20 -30.20
CA CYS A 135 5.10 32.39 -30.54
C CYS A 135 5.79 33.00 -29.30
N ALA A 136 5.17 32.89 -28.12
CA ALA A 136 5.74 33.34 -26.86
C ALA A 136 6.69 32.32 -26.22
N GLU A 137 6.54 31.05 -26.55
CA GLU A 137 7.33 29.96 -25.97
C GLU A 137 8.53 29.58 -26.88
N PRO A 138 9.78 29.78 -26.41
CA PRO A 138 10.96 29.50 -27.22
C PRO A 138 11.04 28.04 -27.66
N GLY A 139 11.20 27.83 -28.97
CA GLY A 139 11.37 26.49 -29.54
C GLY A 139 10.07 25.75 -29.84
N LEU A 140 8.90 26.35 -29.60
CA LEU A 140 7.62 25.79 -30.03
C LEU A 140 7.18 26.29 -31.41
N SER A 141 7.46 27.55 -31.74
CA SER A 141 7.26 28.08 -33.09
C SER A 141 8.41 27.65 -34.02
N HIS A 142 8.08 26.85 -35.04
CA HIS A 142 9.02 26.42 -36.08
C HIS A 142 8.96 27.34 -37.32
N CYS A 143 8.79 28.64 -37.11
CA CYS A 143 8.75 29.61 -38.21
C CYS A 143 10.14 29.83 -38.82
N HIS A 144 10.16 30.15 -40.12
CA HIS A 144 11.38 30.60 -40.78
C HIS A 144 11.86 31.92 -40.14
N ALA A 145 13.18 32.16 -40.11
CA ALA A 145 13.79 33.33 -39.46
C ALA A 145 13.30 34.69 -40.00
N LEU A 146 12.74 34.73 -41.21
CA LEU A 146 12.16 35.94 -41.84
C LEU A 146 10.63 35.99 -41.77
N ALA A 147 9.97 34.98 -41.21
CA ALA A 147 8.52 34.95 -41.07
C ALA A 147 8.08 35.54 -39.73
N THR A 148 6.93 36.20 -39.72
CA THR A 148 6.29 36.68 -38.48
C THR A 148 5.41 35.58 -37.91
N CYS A 149 5.61 35.23 -36.64
CA CYS A 149 4.76 34.28 -35.93
C CYS A 149 3.48 34.96 -35.45
N VAL A 150 2.33 34.31 -35.65
CA VAL A 150 1.02 34.75 -35.18
C VAL A 150 0.37 33.59 -34.42
N ASN A 151 0.11 33.78 -33.13
CA ASN A 151 -0.60 32.80 -32.32
C ASN A 151 -2.07 32.72 -32.75
N VAL A 152 -2.61 31.51 -32.87
CA VAL A 152 -4.03 31.25 -33.17
C VAL A 152 -4.57 30.19 -32.22
N VAL A 153 -5.88 30.18 -31.96
CA VAL A 153 -6.42 29.20 -31.01
C VAL A 153 -6.15 27.77 -31.49
N GLY A 154 -5.38 27.01 -30.71
CA GLY A 154 -4.95 25.64 -30.95
C GLY A 154 -3.73 25.48 -31.84
N SER A 155 -3.06 26.56 -32.30
CA SER A 155 -1.85 26.47 -33.13
C SER A 155 -1.14 27.84 -33.35
N TYR A 156 -0.23 27.89 -34.31
CA TYR A 156 0.39 29.14 -34.77
C TYR A 156 0.47 29.20 -36.30
N LEU A 157 0.58 30.42 -36.82
CA LEU A 157 0.80 30.70 -38.24
C LEU A 157 2.13 31.44 -38.43
N CYS A 158 2.86 31.07 -39.48
CA CYS A 158 4.05 31.78 -39.93
C CYS A 158 3.71 32.58 -41.19
N VAL A 159 3.69 33.90 -41.09
CA VAL A 159 3.34 34.80 -42.19
C VAL A 159 4.61 35.34 -42.83
N CYS A 160 4.76 35.12 -44.14
CA CYS A 160 5.87 35.67 -44.92
C CYS A 160 5.61 37.17 -45.25
N PRO A 161 6.68 37.97 -45.41
CA PRO A 161 6.59 39.37 -45.86
C PRO A 161 5.99 39.54 -47.25
#